data_AF-A0A7S2MAR9-F1
#
_entry.id   AF-A0A7S2MAR9-F1
#
_cell.length_a   1.000
_cell.length_b   1.000
_cell.length_c   1.000
_cell.angle_alpha   90.00
_cell.angle_beta   90.00
_cell.angle_gamma   90.00
#
_symmetry.space_group_name_H-M   'P 1'
#
loop_
_entity.id
_entity.type
_entity.pdbx_description
1 polymer ?
#
loop_
_entity_poly.entity_id
_entity_poly.type
_entity_poly.pdbx_seq_one_letter_code
_entity_poly.pdbx_strand_id
1 'polypeptide(L)'
;TILQIDPARDSLRCEETKVDQLAGFAWTPLAPMQFSGMASGKHTIWALLYDKGRDTVQGAVDIRRVEILPTSFQPSYSWERVYPQQSIPPGLEVRIDLGGSGLKTARIPQTWRIQVWVDEVARFLRADLTATTQVTVLLTEAAKMAGVSLSCVDLVRKDDSSSSGSAEREERYQPWETVADARLFRDQHLVYFQFSDPDLRPECVVHRP
;
A
#
# COMPACT_ATOMS: atom_id res chain seq x y z
N THR A 1 -14.82 -20.80 -13.64
CA THR A 1 -13.34 -20.88 -13.56
C THR A 1 -12.79 -19.48 -13.39
N ILE A 2 -12.35 -19.12 -12.19
CA ILE A 2 -11.71 -17.82 -11.92
C ILE A 2 -10.25 -17.98 -12.33
N LEU A 3 -9.82 -17.25 -13.36
CA LEU A 3 -8.43 -17.23 -13.78
C LEU A 3 -7.78 -16.04 -13.08
N GLN A 4 -6.80 -16.34 -12.23
CA GLN A 4 -6.02 -15.36 -11.50
C GLN A 4 -4.89 -14.90 -12.44
N ILE A 5 -4.78 -13.59 -12.66
CA ILE A 5 -3.87 -13.01 -13.66
C ILE A 5 -2.93 -12.06 -12.93
N ASP A 6 -1.63 -12.37 -12.96
CA ASP A 6 -0.55 -11.49 -12.54
C ASP A 6 -0.36 -10.41 -13.62
N PRO A 7 -0.69 -9.14 -13.35
CA PRO A 7 -0.59 -8.06 -14.34
C PRO A 7 0.86 -7.76 -14.77
N ALA A 8 1.88 -8.29 -14.08
CA ALA A 8 3.29 -8.13 -14.42
C ALA A 8 3.88 -9.32 -15.20
N ARG A 9 3.19 -10.47 -15.26
CA ARG A 9 3.71 -11.72 -15.85
C ARG A 9 2.76 -12.43 -16.80
N ASP A 10 1.46 -12.31 -16.58
CA ASP A 10 0.49 -13.18 -17.25
C ASP A 10 -0.04 -12.52 -18.52
N SER A 11 0.26 -13.17 -19.65
CA SER A 11 -0.43 -12.90 -20.91
C SER A 11 -1.76 -13.65 -20.91
N LEU A 12 -2.86 -12.94 -21.16
CA LEU A 12 -4.18 -13.55 -21.29
C LEU A 12 -4.20 -14.44 -22.55
N ARG A 13 -4.17 -15.75 -22.36
CA ARG A 13 -4.36 -16.72 -23.44
C ARG A 13 -5.86 -17.06 -23.53
N CYS A 14 -6.49 -16.65 -24.63
CA CYS A 14 -7.83 -17.14 -24.96
C CYS A 14 -7.72 -18.58 -25.45
N GLU A 15 -7.79 -19.55 -24.53
CA GLU A 15 -7.97 -20.95 -24.89
C GLU A 15 -9.47 -21.22 -25.03
N GLU A 16 -9.84 -21.54 -26.28
CA GLU A 16 -11.13 -22.01 -26.78
C GLU A 16 -12.35 -21.11 -26.54
N THR A 17 -12.63 -20.26 -27.52
CA THR A 17 -14.00 -19.86 -27.82
C THR A 17 -14.69 -21.03 -28.54
N LYS A 18 -15.59 -21.74 -27.86
CA LYS A 18 -16.61 -22.54 -28.56
C LYS A 18 -17.54 -21.56 -29.28
N VAL A 19 -17.15 -21.14 -30.48
CA VAL A 19 -18.08 -20.52 -31.43
C VAL A 19 -18.76 -21.68 -32.15
N ASP A 20 -19.93 -22.06 -31.66
CA ASP A 20 -20.77 -23.02 -32.39
C ASP A 20 -21.11 -22.40 -33.75
N GLN A 21 -20.47 -22.94 -34.79
CA GLN A 21 -20.93 -23.01 -36.17
C GLN A 21 -21.33 -21.68 -36.86
N LEU A 22 -20.34 -20.82 -37.16
CA LEU A 22 -20.40 -19.96 -38.34
C LEU A 22 -19.62 -20.63 -39.48
N ALA A 23 -20.27 -21.55 -40.18
CA ALA A 23 -19.67 -22.26 -41.32
C ALA A 23 -19.35 -21.27 -42.46
N GLY A 24 -18.09 -21.22 -42.90
CA GLY A 24 -17.67 -20.50 -44.10
C GLY A 24 -16.68 -19.34 -43.92
N PHE A 25 -16.34 -18.97 -42.67
CA PHE A 25 -15.35 -17.92 -42.42
C PHE A 25 -13.98 -18.51 -42.06
N ALA A 26 -12.94 -18.12 -42.80
CA ALA A 26 -11.55 -18.42 -42.43
C ALA A 26 -11.13 -17.46 -41.30
N TRP A 27 -11.05 -17.98 -40.08
CA TRP A 27 -10.60 -17.21 -38.93
C TRP A 27 -9.07 -17.23 -38.86
N THR A 28 -8.46 -16.06 -38.76
CA THR A 28 -7.05 -15.96 -38.38
C THR A 28 -6.99 -15.74 -36.87
N PRO A 29 -6.33 -16.61 -36.09
CA PRO A 29 -6.16 -16.37 -34.66
C PRO A 29 -5.41 -15.05 -34.47
N LEU A 30 -5.96 -14.17 -33.62
CA LEU A 30 -5.28 -12.94 -33.24
C LEU A 30 -4.05 -13.26 -32.40
N ALA A 31 -3.03 -12.42 -32.50
CA ALA A 31 -1.90 -12.47 -31.57
C ALA A 31 -2.41 -12.29 -30.12
N PRO A 32 -1.75 -12.90 -29.12
CA PRO A 32 -2.10 -12.71 -27.72
C PRO A 32 -2.17 -11.23 -27.37
N MET A 33 -3.28 -10.81 -26.76
CA MET A 33 -3.45 -9.44 -26.29
C MET A 33 -2.96 -9.36 -24.84
N GLN A 34 -1.97 -8.51 -24.60
CA GLN A 34 -1.51 -8.20 -23.24
C GLN A 34 -2.27 -6.99 -22.72
N PHE A 35 -2.80 -7.11 -21.51
CA PHE A 35 -3.42 -6.01 -20.79
C PHE A 35 -2.45 -5.56 -19.70
N SER A 36 -2.05 -4.29 -19.70
CA SER A 36 -1.21 -3.69 -18.68
C SER A 36 -1.91 -2.49 -18.04
N GLY A 37 -1.59 -2.20 -16.78
CA GLY A 37 -2.13 -1.03 -16.07
C GLY A 37 -3.62 -1.13 -15.68
N MET A 38 -4.23 -2.31 -15.74
CA MET A 38 -5.60 -2.48 -15.26
C MET A 38 -5.66 -2.33 -13.73
N ALA A 39 -6.66 -1.61 -13.24
CA ALA A 39 -6.89 -1.46 -11.81
C ALA A 39 -7.21 -2.82 -11.15
N SER A 40 -6.90 -2.98 -9.86
CA SER A 40 -7.40 -4.14 -9.11
C SER A 40 -8.93 -4.12 -9.06
N GLY A 41 -9.57 -5.28 -9.23
CA GLY A 41 -11.01 -5.44 -9.18
C GLY A 41 -11.54 -6.50 -10.16
N LYS A 42 -12.86 -6.56 -10.29
CA LYS A 42 -13.54 -7.43 -11.26
C LYS A 42 -13.69 -6.68 -12.58
N HIS A 43 -13.25 -7.33 -13.64
CA HIS A 43 -13.30 -6.81 -15.01
C HIS A 43 -14.06 -7.78 -15.90
N THR A 44 -14.84 -7.24 -16.82
CA THR A 44 -15.47 -8.00 -17.90
C THR A 44 -14.78 -7.62 -19.19
N ILE A 45 -14.22 -8.60 -19.88
CA ILE A 45 -13.58 -8.41 -21.17
C ILE A 45 -14.59 -8.75 -22.26
N TRP A 46 -14.97 -7.74 -23.03
CA TRP A 46 -15.82 -7.85 -24.20
C TRP A 46 -14.96 -7.90 -25.46
N ALA A 47 -15.26 -8.81 -26.39
CA ALA A 47 -14.81 -8.67 -27.77
C ALA A 47 -15.96 -8.22 -28.65
N LEU A 48 -15.64 -7.34 -29.59
CA LEU A 48 -16.53 -6.97 -30.67
C LEU A 48 -16.12 -7.72 -31.93
N LEU A 49 -17.08 -8.38 -32.56
CA LEU A 49 -16.92 -9.00 -33.86
C LEU A 49 -17.11 -7.92 -34.93
N TYR A 50 -16.06 -7.57 -35.64
CA TYR A 50 -16.08 -6.55 -36.69
C TYR A 50 -16.03 -7.19 -38.08
N ASP A 51 -17.01 -6.87 -38.92
CA ASP A 51 -16.99 -7.23 -40.34
C ASP A 51 -16.43 -6.07 -41.15
N LYS A 52 -15.17 -6.21 -41.57
CA LYS A 52 -14.47 -5.22 -42.39
C LYS A 52 -15.10 -5.01 -43.76
N GLY A 53 -15.73 -6.04 -44.34
CA GLY A 53 -16.35 -5.93 -45.66
C GLY A 53 -17.61 -5.07 -45.67
N ARG A 54 -18.31 -5.00 -44.52
CA ARG A 54 -19.54 -4.24 -44.34
C ARG A 54 -19.38 -3.00 -43.46
N ASP A 55 -18.18 -2.77 -42.93
CA ASP A 55 -17.88 -1.67 -42.00
C ASP A 55 -18.82 -1.64 -40.79
N THR A 56 -19.16 -2.82 -40.24
CA THR A 56 -20.16 -2.95 -39.18
C THR A 56 -19.73 -3.92 -38.08
N VAL A 57 -20.10 -3.59 -36.84
CA VAL A 57 -19.98 -4.49 -35.68
C VAL A 57 -21.14 -5.48 -35.72
N GLN A 58 -20.84 -6.77 -35.88
CA GLN A 58 -21.84 -7.82 -35.98
C GLN A 58 -22.34 -8.31 -34.62
N GLY A 59 -21.59 -8.06 -33.54
CA GLY A 59 -22.01 -8.38 -32.19
C GLY A 59 -20.90 -8.18 -31.15
N ALA A 60 -21.31 -8.16 -29.88
CA ALA A 60 -20.42 -8.22 -28.74
C ALA A 60 -20.49 -9.62 -28.13
N VAL A 61 -19.33 -10.26 -27.94
CA VAL A 61 -19.21 -11.53 -27.22
C VAL A 61 -18.58 -11.22 -25.86
N ASP A 62 -19.27 -11.58 -24.78
CA ASP A 62 -18.66 -11.65 -23.45
C ASP A 62 -17.66 -12.79 -23.49
N ILE A 63 -16.37 -12.47 -23.44
CA ILE A 63 -15.34 -13.49 -23.52
C ILE A 63 -15.13 -14.08 -22.14
N ARG A 64 -14.87 -13.22 -21.14
CA ARG A 64 -14.52 -13.64 -19.78
C ARG A 64 -14.71 -12.55 -18.74
N ARG A 65 -15.03 -13.01 -17.52
CA ARG A 65 -14.85 -12.27 -16.28
C ARG A 65 -13.48 -12.57 -15.69
N VAL A 66 -12.70 -11.54 -15.44
CA VAL A 66 -11.35 -11.59 -14.88
C VAL A 66 -11.36 -10.83 -13.55
N GLU A 67 -10.64 -11.33 -12.55
CA GLU A 67 -10.42 -10.61 -11.30
C GLU A 67 -8.94 -10.30 -11.16
N ILE A 68 -8.60 -9.00 -11.16
CA ILE A 68 -7.24 -8.51 -10.99
C ILE A 68 -7.05 -8.20 -9.52
N LEU A 69 -6.06 -8.84 -8.92
CA LEU A 69 -5.81 -8.71 -7.49
C LEU A 69 -4.69 -7.69 -7.27
N PRO A 70 -4.75 -6.90 -6.19
CA PRO A 70 -3.68 -5.96 -5.86
C PRO A 70 -2.39 -6.73 -5.57
N THR A 71 -1.27 -6.23 -6.12
CA THR A 71 0.05 -6.86 -5.95
C THR A 71 0.59 -6.71 -4.52
N SER A 72 0.20 -5.64 -3.83
CA SER A 72 0.59 -5.37 -2.44
C SER A 72 -0.61 -5.37 -1.50
N PHE A 73 -0.40 -5.91 -0.30
CA PHE A 73 -1.37 -5.82 0.79
C PHE A 73 -1.30 -4.45 1.44
N GLN A 74 -2.46 -3.81 1.66
CA GLN A 74 -2.56 -2.56 2.42
C GLN A 74 -2.89 -2.89 3.88
N PRO A 75 -1.95 -2.65 4.83
CA PRO A 75 -2.20 -2.89 6.24
C PRO A 75 -3.36 -2.05 6.78
N SER A 76 -4.21 -2.68 7.59
CA SER A 76 -5.25 -2.03 8.38
C SER A 76 -5.36 -2.69 9.75
N TYR A 77 -6.06 -2.07 10.70
CA TYR A 77 -6.34 -2.65 12.01
C TYR A 77 -7.50 -3.67 11.99
N SER A 78 -8.22 -3.80 10.87
CA SER A 78 -9.22 -4.84 10.61
C SER A 78 -8.57 -6.08 9.99
N TRP A 79 -9.19 -7.25 10.18
CA TRP A 79 -8.78 -8.45 9.45
C TRP A 79 -9.16 -8.32 7.99
N GLU A 80 -8.17 -8.19 7.12
CA GLU A 80 -8.36 -8.11 5.68
C GLU A 80 -7.90 -9.39 5.01
N ARG A 81 -8.55 -9.76 3.91
CA ARG A 81 -8.19 -10.94 3.12
C ARG A 81 -6.85 -10.72 2.44
N VAL A 82 -5.95 -11.70 2.57
CA VAL A 82 -4.70 -11.79 1.81
C VAL A 82 -4.94 -12.71 0.62
N TYR A 83 -4.76 -12.18 -0.58
CA TYR A 83 -4.95 -12.95 -1.80
C TYR A 83 -3.75 -13.84 -2.12
N PRO A 84 -3.93 -14.93 -2.90
CA PRO A 84 -2.79 -15.73 -3.33
C PRO A 84 -1.78 -14.86 -4.10
N GLN A 85 -0.48 -15.09 -3.85
CA GLN A 85 0.65 -14.33 -4.42
C GLN A 85 0.78 -12.86 -3.95
N GLN A 86 -0.12 -12.37 -3.10
CA GLN A 86 0.01 -11.03 -2.54
C GLN A 86 1.13 -10.98 -1.49
N SER A 87 2.03 -10.02 -1.62
CA SER A 87 3.07 -9.77 -0.62
C SER A 87 2.50 -9.01 0.57
N ILE A 88 2.79 -9.51 1.78
CA ILE A 88 2.42 -8.85 3.04
C ILE A 88 3.64 -8.15 3.67
N PRO A 89 3.49 -6.89 4.14
CA PRO A 89 4.54 -6.23 4.91
C PRO A 89 4.91 -7.02 6.18
N PRO A 90 6.17 -6.93 6.65
CA PRO A 90 6.58 -7.53 7.92
C PRO A 90 5.85 -6.88 9.10
N GLY A 91 5.72 -7.63 10.20
CA GLY A 91 5.13 -7.12 11.45
C GLY A 91 3.60 -7.20 11.53
N LEU A 92 2.92 -7.76 10.53
CA LEU A 92 1.48 -8.01 10.58
C LEU A 92 1.13 -9.29 11.36
N GLU A 93 -0.04 -9.29 12.00
CA GLU A 93 -0.67 -10.52 12.45
C GLU A 93 -1.30 -11.23 11.25
N VAL A 94 -1.09 -12.55 11.14
CA VAL A 94 -1.64 -13.36 10.05
C VAL A 94 -2.44 -14.52 10.63
N ARG A 95 -3.63 -14.77 10.08
CA ARG A 95 -4.47 -15.93 10.36
C ARG A 95 -4.66 -16.75 9.09
N ILE A 96 -4.56 -18.07 9.23
CA ILE A 96 -4.88 -19.03 8.18
C ILE A 96 -6.03 -19.91 8.65
N ASP A 97 -7.07 -20.03 7.84
CA ASP A 97 -8.14 -20.98 8.09
C ASP A 97 -7.68 -22.40 7.76
N LEU A 98 -7.69 -23.27 8.76
CA LEU A 98 -7.34 -24.69 8.63
C LEU A 98 -8.54 -25.56 8.20
N GLY A 99 -9.76 -25.02 8.20
CA GLY A 99 -11.00 -25.71 7.82
C GLY A 99 -11.16 -26.02 6.33
N GLY A 100 -10.09 -25.96 5.55
CA GLY A 100 -10.08 -26.29 4.12
C GLY A 100 -10.38 -25.13 3.18
N SER A 101 -10.81 -23.96 3.68
CA SER A 101 -10.98 -22.77 2.81
C SER A 101 -9.64 -22.20 2.34
N GLY A 102 -8.56 -22.44 3.09
CA GLY A 102 -7.22 -21.89 2.81
C GLY A 102 -7.16 -20.37 2.85
N LEU A 103 -8.20 -19.70 3.38
CA LEU A 103 -8.27 -18.25 3.43
C LEU A 103 -7.22 -17.72 4.40
N LYS A 104 -6.37 -16.83 3.89
CA LYS A 104 -5.41 -16.07 4.68
C LYS A 104 -5.99 -14.69 4.94
N THR A 105 -5.89 -14.22 6.17
CA THR A 105 -6.22 -12.85 6.56
C THR A 105 -5.05 -12.25 7.31
N ALA A 106 -4.87 -10.95 7.20
CA ALA A 106 -3.83 -10.22 7.92
C ALA A 106 -4.36 -8.90 8.47
N ARG A 107 -3.72 -8.39 9.51
CA ARG A 107 -3.98 -7.07 10.09
C ARG A 107 -2.74 -6.52 10.78
N ILE A 108 -2.75 -5.23 11.08
CA ILE A 108 -1.83 -4.60 12.02
C ILE A 108 -2.14 -5.16 13.43
N PRO A 109 -1.12 -5.56 14.21
CA PRO A 109 -1.32 -6.00 15.59
C PRO A 109 -2.04 -4.96 16.44
N GLN A 110 -2.79 -5.40 17.46
CA GLN A 110 -3.45 -4.47 18.39
C GLN A 110 -2.45 -3.57 19.11
N THR A 111 -1.26 -4.12 19.39
CA THR A 111 -0.12 -3.39 19.95
C THR A 111 1.12 -3.74 19.15
N TRP A 112 1.86 -2.75 18.70
CA TRP A 112 3.11 -2.91 17.95
C TRP A 112 4.14 -1.87 18.41
N ARG A 113 5.42 -2.13 18.20
CA ARG A 113 6.50 -1.25 18.68
C ARG A 113 7.06 -0.41 17.56
N ILE A 114 7.06 0.91 17.72
CA ILE A 114 7.80 1.81 16.85
C ILE A 114 9.24 1.96 17.34
N GLN A 115 10.17 2.15 16.41
CA GLN A 115 11.55 2.51 16.69
C GLN A 115 11.94 3.70 15.81
N VAL A 116 12.13 4.87 16.41
CA VAL A 116 12.45 6.13 15.72
C VAL A 116 13.77 6.68 16.24
N TRP A 117 14.63 7.16 15.35
CA TRP A 117 15.89 7.79 15.74
C TRP A 117 15.67 9.24 16.20
N VAL A 118 16.38 9.64 17.26
CA VAL A 118 16.35 10.99 17.84
C VAL A 118 17.77 11.56 17.76
N ASP A 119 17.99 12.53 16.89
CA ASP A 119 19.32 13.03 16.53
C ASP A 119 20.03 13.75 17.68
N GLU A 120 19.29 14.54 18.45
CA GLU A 120 19.72 15.45 19.51
C GLU A 120 20.42 14.71 20.65
N VAL A 121 19.99 13.47 20.89
CA VAL A 121 20.54 12.59 21.91
C VAL A 121 21.26 11.38 21.31
N ALA A 122 21.30 11.26 19.98
CA ALA A 122 21.85 10.13 19.24
C ALA A 122 21.38 8.76 19.76
N ARG A 123 20.06 8.61 19.96
CA ARG A 123 19.43 7.39 20.52
C ARG A 123 18.14 7.04 19.79
N PHE A 124 17.73 5.78 19.90
CA PHE A 124 16.42 5.34 19.43
C PHE A 124 15.35 5.51 20.53
N LEU A 125 14.27 6.19 20.19
CA LEU A 125 13.00 6.09 20.90
C LEU A 125 12.32 4.78 20.51
N ARG A 126 11.92 4.00 21.52
CA ARG A 126 11.11 2.79 21.35
C ARG A 126 9.85 2.92 22.17
N ALA A 127 8.69 2.79 21.53
CA ALA A 127 7.40 2.91 22.20
C ALA A 127 6.42 1.87 21.67
N ASP A 128 5.63 1.29 22.56
CA ASP A 128 4.53 0.38 22.20
C ASP A 128 3.28 1.22 21.89
N LEU A 129 2.72 1.02 20.71
CA LEU A 129 1.63 1.81 20.13
C LEU A 129 0.40 0.96 19.87
N THR A 130 -0.76 1.62 19.93
CA THR A 130 -2.06 1.08 19.50
C THR A 130 -2.63 1.99 18.41
N ALA A 131 -3.70 1.56 17.74
CA ALA A 131 -4.40 2.38 16.75
C ALA A 131 -4.80 3.77 17.29
N THR A 132 -5.18 3.84 18.56
CA THR A 132 -5.70 5.04 19.22
C THR A 132 -4.64 5.86 19.95
N THR A 133 -3.39 5.40 20.00
CA THR A 133 -2.30 6.18 20.58
C THR A 133 -2.16 7.47 19.78
N GLN A 134 -2.11 8.62 20.46
CA GLN A 134 -1.95 9.91 19.80
C GLN A 134 -0.48 10.20 19.49
N VAL A 135 -0.22 10.93 18.40
CA VAL A 135 1.12 11.40 18.02
C VAL A 135 1.76 12.22 19.14
N THR A 136 0.98 13.01 19.89
CA THR A 136 1.49 13.79 21.04
C THR A 136 2.21 12.94 22.10
N VAL A 137 1.85 11.67 22.26
CA VAL A 137 2.54 10.75 23.18
C VAL A 137 3.98 10.51 22.73
N LEU A 138 4.18 10.29 21.43
CA LEU A 138 5.52 10.11 20.86
C LEU A 138 6.36 11.39 20.98
N LEU A 139 5.76 12.53 20.67
CA LEU A 139 6.41 13.84 20.80
C LEU A 139 6.82 14.12 22.25
N THR A 140 5.95 13.77 23.21
CA THR A 140 6.23 13.96 24.65
C THR A 140 7.40 13.11 25.11
N GLU A 141 7.46 11.84 24.69
CA GLU A 141 8.58 10.96 25.04
C GLU A 141 9.89 11.40 24.36
N ALA A 142 9.85 11.86 23.12
CA ALA A 142 11.01 12.42 22.42
C ALA A 142 11.51 13.71 23.10
N ALA A 143 10.60 14.64 23.43
CA ALA A 143 10.93 15.88 24.12
C ALA A 143 11.55 15.62 25.50
N LYS A 144 10.97 14.68 26.26
CA LYS A 144 11.52 14.24 27.56
C LYS A 144 12.90 13.61 27.40
N MET A 145 13.10 12.79 26.38
CA MET A 145 14.41 12.16 26.11
C MET A 145 15.47 13.22 25.78
N ALA A 146 15.10 14.23 25.00
CA ALA A 146 15.98 15.32 24.60
C ALA A 146 16.11 16.46 25.63
N GLY A 147 15.29 16.48 26.68
CA GLY A 147 15.32 17.53 27.70
C GLY A 147 14.88 18.90 27.18
N VAL A 148 13.90 18.92 26.27
CA VAL A 148 13.34 20.14 25.65
C VAL A 148 11.82 20.23 25.85
N SER A 149 11.24 21.41 25.59
CA SER A 149 9.79 21.59 25.55
C SER A 149 9.14 20.79 24.42
N LEU A 150 7.89 20.34 24.61
CA LEU A 150 7.10 19.66 23.58
C LEU A 150 6.94 20.50 22.31
N SER A 151 6.85 21.83 22.44
CA SER A 151 6.73 22.77 21.30
C SER A 151 7.97 22.83 20.41
N CYS A 152 9.05 22.18 20.81
CA CYS A 152 10.32 22.14 20.10
C CYS A 152 10.51 20.87 19.28
N VAL A 153 9.56 19.94 19.32
CA VAL A 153 9.68 18.62 18.69
C VAL A 153 8.53 18.42 17.71
N ASP A 154 8.89 18.14 16.46
CA ASP A 154 7.96 17.72 15.42
C ASP A 154 8.29 16.27 15.02
N LEU A 155 7.27 15.50 14.64
CA LEU A 155 7.43 14.20 13.99
C LEU A 155 7.26 14.43 12.49
N VAL A 156 8.24 14.00 11.71
CA VAL A 156 8.32 14.29 10.27
C VAL A 156 8.47 12.99 9.50
N ARG A 157 7.86 12.94 8.32
CA ARG A 157 8.04 11.88 7.33
C ARG A 157 9.02 12.33 6.25
N LYS A 158 10.00 11.47 5.98
CA LYS A 158 10.91 11.59 4.85
C LYS A 158 10.28 10.99 3.59
N ASP A 159 10.32 11.74 2.49
CA ASP A 159 9.91 11.21 1.20
C ASP A 159 10.97 10.25 0.63
N ASP A 160 10.55 9.04 0.25
CA ASP A 160 11.42 8.02 -0.37
C ASP A 160 11.88 8.39 -1.81
N SER A 161 11.29 9.43 -2.40
CA SER A 161 11.49 9.79 -3.81
C SER A 161 12.67 10.72 -4.09
N SER A 162 13.57 10.96 -3.12
CA SER A 162 14.64 11.97 -3.21
C SER A 162 15.83 11.59 -4.12
N SER A 163 15.64 10.75 -5.14
CA SER A 163 16.69 10.38 -6.10
C SER A 163 17.02 11.46 -7.15
N SER A 164 16.40 12.64 -7.13
CA SER A 164 16.65 13.69 -8.13
C SER A 164 16.49 15.11 -7.61
N GLY A 165 17.45 15.59 -6.80
CA GLY A 165 17.85 17.01 -6.65
C GLY A 165 16.76 18.07 -6.38
N SER A 166 15.54 17.68 -6.09
CA SER A 166 14.39 18.53 -5.80
C SER A 166 14.27 18.63 -4.28
N ALA A 167 13.93 19.84 -3.80
CA ALA A 167 13.82 20.13 -2.38
C ALA A 167 13.00 19.04 -1.68
N GLU A 168 13.60 18.39 -0.69
CA GLU A 168 12.96 17.31 0.07
C GLU A 168 11.66 17.86 0.68
N ARG A 169 10.53 17.29 0.29
CA ARG A 169 9.23 17.69 0.83
C ARG A 169 9.03 16.94 2.13
N GLU A 170 9.16 17.65 3.23
CA GLU A 170 8.91 17.12 4.57
C GLU A 170 7.40 17.24 4.89
N GLU A 171 6.77 16.13 5.27
CA GLU A 171 5.39 16.12 5.77
C GLU A 171 5.40 16.00 7.30
N ARG A 172 4.75 16.94 7.99
CA ARG A 172 4.68 16.98 9.45
C ARG A 172 3.37 16.37 9.95
N TYR A 173 3.48 15.42 10.88
CA TYR A 173 2.33 14.83 11.54
C TYR A 173 1.74 15.79 12.56
N GLN A 174 0.41 15.79 12.70
CA GLN A 174 -0.25 16.66 13.66
C GLN A 174 -0.32 15.99 15.04
N PRO A 175 -0.07 16.73 16.14
CA PRO A 175 -0.04 16.13 17.49
C PRO A 175 -1.33 15.41 17.91
N TRP A 176 -2.48 15.87 17.42
CA TRP A 176 -3.80 15.33 17.76
C TRP A 176 -4.20 14.11 16.93
N GLU A 177 -3.44 13.77 15.89
CA GLU A 177 -3.73 12.57 15.10
C GLU A 177 -3.48 11.32 15.92
N THR A 178 -4.28 10.28 15.65
CA THR A 178 -3.97 8.95 16.14
C THR A 178 -2.93 8.30 15.24
N VAL A 179 -2.21 7.31 15.76
CA VAL A 179 -1.27 6.48 15.02
C VAL A 179 -1.94 5.84 13.79
N ALA A 180 -3.22 5.50 13.88
CA ALA A 180 -4.00 4.98 12.75
C ALA A 180 -4.27 6.04 11.68
N ASP A 181 -4.74 7.23 12.08
CA ASP A 181 -5.04 8.33 11.15
C ASP A 181 -3.78 8.83 10.44
N ALA A 182 -2.68 8.95 11.19
CA ALA A 182 -1.35 9.30 10.70
C ALA A 182 -0.67 8.17 9.92
N ARG A 183 -1.27 6.97 9.83
CA ARG A 183 -0.73 5.80 9.09
C ARG A 183 0.70 5.41 9.50
N LEU A 184 1.11 5.67 10.74
CA LEU A 184 2.50 5.51 11.18
C LEU A 184 3.04 4.08 11.06
N PHE A 185 2.19 3.05 11.09
CA PHE A 185 2.64 1.67 10.84
C PHE A 185 3.22 1.50 9.43
N ARG A 186 2.60 2.14 8.43
CA ARG A 186 3.06 2.11 7.04
C ARG A 186 4.38 2.86 6.90
N ASP A 187 4.47 4.00 7.56
CA ASP A 187 5.56 4.96 7.37
C ASP A 187 6.68 4.78 8.42
N GLN A 188 6.65 3.71 9.22
CA GLN A 188 7.55 3.51 10.36
C GLN A 188 9.06 3.56 10.03
N HIS A 189 9.43 3.36 8.77
CA HIS A 189 10.83 3.43 8.30
C HIS A 189 11.23 4.80 7.75
N LEU A 190 10.27 5.70 7.61
CA LEU A 190 10.41 7.02 7.00
C LEU A 190 10.25 8.15 8.01
N VAL A 191 9.91 7.85 9.25
CA VAL A 191 9.66 8.87 10.26
C VAL A 191 10.88 9.15 11.12
N TYR A 192 11.06 10.42 11.46
CA TYR A 192 12.11 10.91 12.37
C TYR A 192 11.59 12.12 13.14
N PHE A 193 12.27 12.45 14.24
CA PHE A 193 11.97 13.66 14.99
C PHE A 193 12.81 14.82 14.45
N GLN A 194 12.18 15.97 14.25
CA GLN A 194 12.84 17.23 13.90
C GLN A 194 12.70 18.18 15.08
N PHE A 195 13.81 18.77 15.51
CA PHE A 195 13.81 19.72 16.61
C PHE A 195 14.00 21.13 16.10
N SER A 196 13.33 22.07 16.76
CA SER A 196 13.45 23.49 16.42
C SER A 196 14.86 24.00 16.70
N ASP A 197 15.37 24.83 15.79
CA ASP A 197 16.68 25.48 15.95
C ASP A 197 16.69 26.35 17.23
N PRO A 198 17.63 26.11 18.17
CA PRO A 198 17.72 26.88 19.40
C PRO A 198 18.01 28.38 19.16
N ASP A 199 18.63 28.73 18.03
CA ASP A 199 18.90 30.13 17.67
C ASP A 199 17.61 30.88 17.32
N LEU A 200 16.60 30.16 16.82
CA LEU A 200 15.28 30.70 16.52
C LEU A 200 14.30 30.59 17.70
N ARG A 201 14.52 29.61 18.58
CA ARG A 201 13.67 29.33 19.76
C ARG A 201 14.54 29.02 20.97
N PRO A 202 14.93 30.02 21.78
CA PRO A 202 15.81 29.83 22.93
C PRO A 202 15.20 28.90 24.00
N GLU A 203 13.88 28.75 24.04
CA GLU A 203 13.20 27.76 24.89
C GLU A 203 13.44 26.30 24.47
N CYS A 204 14.04 26.06 23.30
CA CYS A 204 14.37 24.74 22.76
C CYS A 204 15.82 24.31 23.04
N VAL A 205 16.55 25.06 23.88
CA VAL A 205 17.91 24.69 24.28
C VAL A 205 17.88 23.41 25.11
N VAL A 206 18.61 22.39 24.64
CA VAL A 206 18.78 21.12 25.34
C VAL A 206 19.48 21.34 26.67
N HIS A 207 18.76 21.11 27.77
CA HIS A 207 19.37 21.10 29.09
C HIS A 207 20.09 19.76 29.29
N ARG A 208 21.40 19.72 29.01
CA ARG A 208 22.23 18.57 29.39
C ARG A 208 22.31 18.52 30.92
N PRO A 209 21.91 17.40 31.56
CA PRO A 209 22.11 17.21 33.00
C PRO A 209 23.60 17.09 33.36
#